data_AF-A0A351HTQ7-F1
#
_entry.id   AF-A0A351HTQ7-F1
#
_cell.length_a   1.000
_cell.length_b   1.000
_cell.length_c   1.000
_cell.angle_alpha   90.00
_cell.angle_beta   90.00
_cell.angle_gamma   90.00
#
_symmetry.space_group_name_H-M   'P 1'
#
loop_
_entity.id
_entity.type
_entity.pdbx_description
1 polymer ?
#
loop_
_entity_poly.entity_id
_entity_poly.type
_entity_poly.pdbx_seq_one_letter_code
_entity_poly.pdbx_strand_id
1 'polypeptide(L)'
;MNLLLIILMLLLCLLISDVISHFIPFIPTALIQIGLGLGIAFIMHSRAIELETEWFLILFVAPLLYDDGRHFSRENLWKMREPIFGNAIILVLLTTILGGYFIHWLMPYMPLAAAFALAAVLSPTDPV
;
A
#
# COMPACT_ATOMS: atom_id res chain seq x y z
N MET A 1 12.93 -18.68 -4.72
CA MET A 1 11.77 -19.60 -4.49
C MET A 1 10.88 -19.51 -5.72
N ASN A 2 10.17 -20.57 -6.11
CA ASN A 2 9.24 -20.45 -7.25
C ASN A 2 8.14 -19.43 -6.91
N LEU A 3 7.73 -18.61 -7.89
CA LEU A 3 6.69 -17.58 -7.72
C LEU A 3 5.42 -18.12 -7.04
N LEU A 4 4.99 -19.33 -7.43
CA LEU A 4 3.84 -20.01 -6.83
C LEU A 4 4.00 -20.22 -5.30
N LEU A 5 5.19 -20.61 -4.84
CA LEU A 5 5.45 -20.83 -3.43
C LEU A 5 5.43 -19.51 -2.66
N ILE A 6 5.95 -18.44 -3.26
CA ILE A 6 5.90 -17.08 -2.68
C ILE A 6 4.44 -16.64 -2.53
N ILE A 7 3.64 -16.76 -3.59
CA ILE A 7 2.21 -16.39 -3.56
C ILE A 7 1.47 -17.20 -2.51
N LEU A 8 1.67 -18.51 -2.44
CA LEU A 8 1.02 -19.38 -1.46
C LEU A 8 1.43 -19.01 -0.03
N MET A 9 2.70 -18.68 0.20
CA MET A 9 3.19 -18.22 1.50
C MET A 9 2.58 -16.87 1.89
N LEU A 10 2.49 -15.92 0.96
CA LEU A 10 1.83 -14.62 1.20
C LEU A 10 0.35 -14.81 1.52
N LEU A 11 -0.36 -15.67 0.79
CA LEU A 11 -1.77 -15.96 1.03
C LEU A 11 -1.99 -16.65 2.39
N LEU A 12 -1.10 -17.58 2.78
CA LEU A 12 -1.10 -18.18 4.11
C LEU A 12 -0.87 -17.12 5.20
N CYS A 13 0.07 -16.20 4.97
CA CYS A 13 0.36 -15.11 5.90
C CYS A 13 -0.85 -14.18 6.08
N LEU A 14 -1.57 -13.86 4.99
CA LEU A 14 -2.81 -13.09 5.04
C LEU A 14 -3.88 -13.80 5.87
N LEU A 15 -4.07 -15.11 5.66
CA LEU A 15 -5.05 -15.91 6.39
C LEU A 15 -4.72 -15.98 7.88
N ILE A 16 -3.45 -16.22 8.23
CA ILE A 16 -2.99 -16.20 9.63
C ILE A 16 -3.19 -14.82 10.25
N SER A 17 -2.87 -13.75 9.52
CA SER A 17 -3.08 -12.38 10.00
C SER A 17 -4.54 -12.09 10.30
N ASP A 18 -5.46 -12.55 9.45
CA ASP A 18 -6.89 -12.37 9.61
C ASP A 18 -7.39 -13.08 10.88
N VAL A 19 -6.97 -14.33 11.08
CA VAL A 19 -7.25 -15.08 12.32
C VAL A 19 -6.71 -14.36 13.56
N ILE A 20 -5.47 -13.86 13.52
CA ILE A 20 -4.88 -13.14 14.67
C ILE A 20 -5.67 -11.85 14.94
N SER A 21 -6.04 -11.11 13.90
CA SER A 21 -6.79 -9.85 14.02
C SER A 21 -8.16 -10.05 14.66
N HIS A 22 -8.79 -11.21 14.46
CA HIS A 22 -10.03 -11.58 15.13
C HIS A 22 -9.88 -11.66 16.66
N PHE A 23 -8.73 -12.13 17.15
CA PHE A 23 -8.46 -12.22 18.59
C PHE A 23 -7.91 -10.93 19.20
N ILE A 24 -7.31 -10.04 18.39
CA ILE A 24 -6.70 -8.79 18.84
C ILE A 24 -7.26 -7.60 18.04
N PRO A 25 -8.57 -7.28 18.19
CA PRO A 25 -9.25 -6.29 17.35
C PRO A 25 -8.75 -4.85 17.56
N PHE A 26 -7.98 -4.59 18.63
CA PHE A 26 -7.41 -3.26 18.90
C PHE A 26 -6.24 -2.91 17.94
N ILE A 27 -5.60 -3.91 17.31
CA ILE A 27 -4.47 -3.68 16.41
C ILE A 27 -4.96 -3.77 14.95
N PRO A 28 -4.73 -2.73 14.12
CA PRO A 28 -5.03 -2.80 12.69
C PRO A 28 -4.38 -4.00 12.01
N THR A 29 -5.13 -4.65 11.12
CA THR A 29 -4.68 -5.80 10.32
C THR A 29 -3.37 -5.50 9.59
N ALA A 30 -3.23 -4.30 9.02
CA ALA A 30 -2.02 -3.86 8.32
C ALA A 30 -0.76 -3.94 9.21
N LEU A 31 -0.84 -3.56 10.49
CA LEU A 31 0.31 -3.64 11.40
C LEU A 31 0.66 -5.10 11.74
N ILE A 32 -0.35 -5.96 11.90
CA ILE A 32 -0.15 -7.40 12.10
C ILE A 32 0.55 -8.01 10.87
N GLN A 33 0.10 -7.66 9.66
CA GLN A 33 0.70 -8.13 8.41
C GLN A 33 2.16 -7.67 8.25
N ILE A 34 2.45 -6.39 8.53
CA ILE A 34 3.83 -5.87 8.53
C ILE A 34 4.69 -6.65 9.53
N GLY A 35 4.20 -6.88 10.74
CA GLY A 35 4.90 -7.65 11.77
C GLY A 35 5.19 -9.10 11.36
N LEU A 36 4.19 -9.79 10.81
CA LEU A 36 4.34 -11.16 10.30
C LEU A 36 5.32 -11.22 9.13
N GLY A 37 5.20 -10.29 8.17
CA GLY A 37 6.11 -10.20 7.03
C GLY A 37 7.55 -9.97 7.46
N LEU A 38 7.76 -9.09 8.45
CA LEU A 38 9.07 -8.85 9.05
C LEU A 38 9.61 -10.11 9.74
N GLY A 39 8.77 -10.83 10.50
CA GLY A 39 9.14 -12.11 11.13
C GLY A 39 9.55 -13.17 10.12
N ILE A 40 8.80 -13.30 9.03
CA ILE A 40 9.13 -14.20 7.92
C ILE A 40 10.48 -13.79 7.30
N ALA A 41 10.69 -12.50 7.03
CA ALA A 41 11.94 -12.00 6.46
C ALA A 41 13.16 -12.35 7.34
N PHE A 42 13.03 -12.21 8.67
CA PHE A 42 14.09 -12.59 9.61
C PHE A 42 14.38 -14.09 9.61
N ILE A 43 13.34 -14.94 9.56
CA ILE A 43 13.50 -16.40 9.52
C ILE A 43 14.14 -16.85 8.20
N MET A 44 13.80 -16.20 7.09
CA MET A 44 14.28 -16.58 5.77
C MET A 44 15.72 -16.15 5.47
N HIS A 45 16.26 -15.17 6.23
CA HIS A 45 17.64 -14.65 6.31
C HIS A 45 18.40 -14.36 5.00
N SER A 46 18.49 -15.32 4.07
CA SER A 46 19.25 -15.27 2.82
C SER A 46 18.48 -15.76 1.57
N ARG A 47 17.25 -16.25 1.70
CA ARG A 47 16.41 -16.53 0.53
C ARG A 47 15.71 -15.25 0.11
N ALA A 48 16.25 -14.59 -0.92
CA ALA A 48 15.59 -13.44 -1.52
C ALA A 48 14.18 -13.86 -2.00
N ILE A 49 13.17 -13.23 -1.42
CA ILE A 49 11.80 -13.24 -1.95
C ILE A 49 11.82 -12.21 -3.08
N GLU A 50 12.25 -12.65 -4.25
CA GLU A 50 12.23 -11.82 -5.46
C GLU A 50 10.82 -11.88 -6.05
N LEU A 51 10.00 -10.92 -5.64
CA LEU A 51 8.72 -10.63 -6.27
C LEU A 51 8.91 -9.38 -7.11
N GLU A 52 8.92 -9.53 -8.44
CA GLU A 52 8.95 -8.37 -9.32
C GLU A 52 7.74 -7.48 -9.07
N THR A 53 7.97 -6.17 -9.05
CA THR A 53 6.93 -5.18 -8.81
C THR A 53 5.78 -5.31 -9.80
N GLU A 54 6.08 -5.67 -11.05
CA GLU A 54 5.08 -5.91 -12.09
C GLU A 54 4.08 -7.01 -11.71
N TRP A 55 4.57 -8.15 -11.20
CA TRP A 55 3.72 -9.24 -10.75
C TRP A 55 2.89 -8.84 -9.53
N PHE A 56 3.46 -8.06 -8.60
CA PHE A 56 2.71 -7.55 -7.45
C PHE A 56 1.54 -6.64 -7.87
N LEU A 57 1.81 -5.69 -8.77
CA LEU A 57 0.81 -4.75 -9.27
C LEU A 57 -0.34 -5.49 -10.00
N ILE A 58 0.00 -6.47 -10.84
CA ILE A 58 -1.00 -7.21 -11.63
C ILE A 58 -1.81 -8.19 -10.76
N LEU A 59 -1.17 -8.88 -9.81
CA LEU A 59 -1.83 -9.92 -9.02
C LEU A 59 -2.64 -9.37 -7.84
N PHE A 60 -2.21 -8.26 -7.24
CA PHE A 60 -2.82 -7.72 -6.03
C PHE A 60 -3.47 -6.37 -6.27
N VAL A 61 -2.73 -5.38 -6.76
CA VAL A 61 -3.22 -4.00 -6.85
C VAL A 61 -4.36 -3.86 -7.87
N ALA A 62 -4.20 -4.42 -9.07
CA ALA A 62 -5.23 -4.30 -10.12
C ALA A 62 -6.56 -4.98 -9.74
N PRO A 63 -6.60 -6.23 -9.22
CA PRO A 63 -7.85 -6.84 -8.76
C PRO A 63 -8.50 -6.11 -7.59
N LEU A 64 -7.70 -5.62 -6.63
CA LEU A 64 -8.21 -4.90 -5.47
C LEU A 64 -8.88 -3.58 -5.88
N LEU A 65 -8.20 -2.78 -6.72
CA LEU A 65 -8.77 -1.54 -7.26
C LEU A 65 -10.02 -1.78 -8.12
N TYR A 66 -10.06 -2.90 -8.85
CA TYR A 66 -11.25 -3.27 -9.62
C TYR A 66 -12.43 -3.61 -8.71
N ASP A 67 -12.19 -4.36 -7.63
CA ASP A 67 -13.22 -4.72 -6.66
C ASP A 67 -13.77 -3.46 -5.95
N ASP A 68 -12.89 -2.59 -5.47
CA ASP A 68 -13.26 -1.30 -4.86
C ASP A 68 -14.08 -0.43 -5.82
N GLY A 69 -13.63 -0.31 -7.07
CA GLY A 69 -14.32 0.46 -8.09
C GLY A 69 -15.68 -0.11 -8.49
N ARG A 70 -15.84 -1.44 -8.45
CA ARG A 70 -17.08 -2.12 -8.82
C ARG A 70 -18.18 -1.97 -7.77
N HIS A 71 -17.82 -1.96 -6.49
CA HIS A 71 -18.77 -1.79 -5.38
C HIS A 71 -19.31 -0.36 -5.28
N PHE A 72 -18.63 0.62 -5.88
CA PHE A 72 -18.99 2.01 -5.74
C PHE A 72 -20.10 2.45 -6.72
N SER A 73 -21.22 2.95 -6.19
CA SER A 73 -22.35 3.38 -7.03
C SER A 73 -22.03 4.66 -7.81
N ARG A 74 -22.36 4.66 -9.11
CA ARG A 74 -22.15 5.83 -10.00
C ARG A 74 -22.87 7.08 -9.52
N GLU A 75 -24.04 6.92 -8.90
CA GLU A 75 -24.81 8.04 -8.37
C GLU A 75 -24.11 8.70 -7.16
N ASN A 76 -23.53 7.89 -6.28
CA ASN A 76 -22.77 8.40 -5.14
C ASN A 76 -21.47 9.08 -5.59
N LEU A 77 -20.82 8.62 -6.66
CA LEU A 77 -19.66 9.32 -7.25
C LEU A 77 -20.04 10.73 -7.69
N TRP A 78 -21.17 10.86 -8.38
CA TRP A 78 -21.65 12.16 -8.85
C TRP A 78 -22.09 13.09 -7.72
N LYS A 79 -22.67 12.54 -6.65
CA LYS A 79 -23.04 13.29 -5.44
C LYS A 79 -21.80 13.79 -4.69
N MET A 80 -20.74 12.98 -4.60
CA MET A 80 -19.51 13.30 -3.86
C MET A 80 -18.36 13.79 -4.73
N ARG A 81 -18.64 14.23 -5.96
CA ARG A 81 -17.60 14.63 -6.94
C ARG A 81 -16.63 15.69 -6.42
N GLU A 82 -17.11 16.65 -5.65
CA GLU A 82 -16.30 17.75 -5.12
C GLU A 82 -15.37 17.27 -4.00
N PRO A 83 -15.85 16.57 -2.94
CA PRO A 83 -14.97 15.91 -1.97
C PRO A 83 -13.97 14.94 -2.59
N ILE A 84 -14.39 14.12 -3.57
CA ILE A 84 -13.52 13.16 -4.25
C ILE A 84 -12.41 13.91 -4.99
N PHE A 85 -12.75 14.94 -5.76
CA PHE A 85 -11.76 15.75 -6.49
C PHE A 85 -10.77 16.44 -5.53
N GLY A 86 -11.28 16.99 -4.43
CA GLY A 86 -10.47 17.61 -3.39
C GLY A 86 -9.48 16.64 -2.76
N ASN A 87 -9.94 15.47 -2.33
CA ASN A 87 -9.09 14.51 -1.61
C ASN A 87 -8.18 13.70 -2.53
N ALA A 88 -8.65 13.29 -3.71
CA ALA A 88 -7.88 12.42 -4.59
C ALA A 88 -6.90 13.18 -5.49
N ILE A 89 -7.19 14.44 -5.84
CA ILE A 89 -6.32 15.22 -6.75
C ILE A 89 -5.64 16.36 -6.01
N ILE A 90 -6.42 17.29 -5.45
CA ILE A 90 -5.85 18.52 -4.87
C ILE A 90 -4.96 18.16 -3.67
N LEU A 91 -5.50 17.39 -2.73
CA LEU A 91 -4.78 17.01 -1.52
C LEU A 91 -3.52 16.21 -1.87
N VAL A 92 -3.62 15.21 -2.76
CA VAL A 92 -2.48 14.39 -3.20
C VAL A 92 -1.36 15.23 -3.82
N LEU A 93 -1.69 16.16 -4.70
CA LEU A 93 -0.69 17.06 -5.29
C LEU A 93 -0.04 17.95 -4.22
N LEU A 94 -0.85 18.51 -3.31
CA LEU A 94 -0.34 19.36 -2.23
C LEU A 94 0.58 18.58 -1.29
N THR A 95 0.17 17.41 -0.81
CA THR A 95 0.97 16.55 0.08
C THR A 95 2.21 16.02 -0.62
N THR A 96 2.15 15.73 -1.93
CA THR A 96 3.33 15.34 -2.71
C THR A 96 4.34 16.49 -2.81
N ILE A 97 3.89 17.71 -3.13
CA ILE A 97 4.78 18.87 -3.26
C ILE A 97 5.35 19.25 -1.90
N LEU A 98 4.50 19.44 -0.89
CA LEU A 98 4.95 19.81 0.46
C LEU A 98 5.81 18.71 1.07
N GLY A 99 5.39 17.45 0.95
CA GLY A 99 6.11 16.29 1.44
C GLY A 99 7.45 16.09 0.75
N GLY A 100 7.54 16.28 -0.56
CA GLY A 100 8.80 16.14 -1.29
C GLY A 100 9.80 17.24 -0.94
N TYR A 101 9.35 18.50 -0.80
CA TYR A 101 10.22 19.55 -0.27
C TYR A 101 10.64 19.27 1.18
N PHE A 102 9.74 18.77 2.01
CA PHE A 102 10.04 18.39 3.38
C PHE A 102 11.07 17.25 3.46
N ILE A 103 10.93 16.21 2.64
CA ILE A 103 11.88 15.09 2.54
C ILE A 103 13.24 15.59 2.04
N HIS A 104 13.26 16.43 1.00
CA HIS A 104 14.51 17.00 0.48
C HIS A 104 15.20 17.91 1.52
N TRP A 105 14.42 18.64 2.31
CA TRP A 105 14.95 19.43 3.43
C TRP A 105 15.58 18.54 4.51
N LEU A 106 14.95 17.41 4.83
CA LEU A 106 15.46 16.44 5.82
C LEU A 106 16.69 15.66 5.30
N MET A 107 16.74 15.35 4.00
CA MET A 107 17.80 14.62 3.33
C MET A 107 18.29 15.36 2.07
N PRO A 108 19.13 16.41 2.21
CA PRO A 108 19.52 17.29 1.09
C PRO A 108 20.26 16.62 -0.06
N TYR A 109 20.87 15.45 0.20
CA TYR A 109 21.57 14.66 -0.81
C TYR A 109 20.64 13.89 -1.75
N MET A 110 19.36 13.72 -1.39
CA MET A 110 18.37 13.08 -2.26
C MET A 110 17.91 14.09 -3.33
N PRO A 111 18.00 13.79 -4.64
CA PRO A 111 17.49 14.68 -5.68
C PRO A 111 16.01 15.01 -5.48
N LEU A 112 15.60 16.24 -5.78
CA LEU A 112 14.22 16.71 -5.58
C LEU A 112 13.19 15.81 -6.28
N ALA A 113 13.53 15.29 -7.47
CA ALA A 113 12.69 14.35 -8.21
C ALA A 113 12.44 13.05 -7.45
N ALA A 114 13.46 12.50 -6.78
CA ALA A 114 13.31 11.28 -5.97
C ALA A 114 12.50 11.55 -4.70
N ALA A 115 12.68 12.72 -4.09
CA ALA A 115 11.89 13.14 -2.92
C ALA A 115 10.40 13.31 -3.28
N PHE A 116 10.09 13.92 -4.42
CA PHE A 116 8.70 13.99 -4.92
C PHE A 116 8.15 12.62 -5.28
N ALA A 117 8.94 11.74 -5.90
CA ALA A 117 8.50 10.38 -6.21
C ALA A 117 8.15 9.59 -4.94
N LEU A 118 8.98 9.70 -3.89
CA LEU A 118 8.70 9.07 -2.59
C LEU A 118 7.43 9.65 -1.96
N ALA A 119 7.31 10.98 -1.91
CA ALA A 119 6.12 11.63 -1.39
C ALA A 119 4.84 11.24 -2.15
N ALA A 120 4.93 11.11 -3.48
CA ALA A 120 3.83 10.71 -4.33
C ALA A 120 3.36 9.28 -4.04
N VAL A 121 4.26 8.35 -3.76
CA VAL A 121 3.90 6.96 -3.40
C VAL A 121 3.22 6.89 -2.03
N LEU A 122 3.60 7.75 -1.08
CA LEU A 122 2.99 7.80 0.26
C LEU A 122 1.67 8.58 0.30
N SER A 123 1.37 9.38 -0.74
CA SER A 123 0.31 10.36 -0.68
C SER A 123 -1.13 9.82 -0.79
N PRO A 124 -1.43 8.79 -1.60
CA PRO A 124 -2.79 8.25 -1.69
C PRO A 124 -3.23 7.68 -0.34
N THR A 125 -4.49 7.95 0.04
CA THR A 125 -5.09 7.37 1.25
C THR A 125 -5.77 6.05 0.93
N ASP A 126 -5.52 5.04 1.75
CA ASP A 126 -6.24 3.76 1.71
C ASP A 126 -7.59 3.91 2.46
N PRO A 127 -8.74 3.59 1.85
CA PRO A 127 -10.05 3.72 2.48
C PRO A 127 -10.43 2.62 3.50
N VAL A 128 -9.55 1.63 3.74
CA VAL A 128 -9.79 0.46 4.61
C VAL A 128 -9.72 0.78 6.10
#